data_AF-A0A534BBX5-F1
#
_entry.id   AF-A0A534BBX5-F1
#
_cell.length_a   1.000
_cell.length_b   1.000
_cell.length_c   1.000
_cell.angle_alpha   90.00
_cell.angle_beta   90.00
_cell.angle_gamma   90.00
#
_symmetry.space_group_name_H-M   'P 1'
#
loop_
_entity.id
_entity.type
_entity.pdbx_description
1 polymer ?
#
loop_
_entity_poly.entity_id
_entity_poly.type
_entity_poly.pdbx_seq_one_letter_code
_entity_poly.pdbx_strand_id
1 'polypeptide(L)' 'MQSVNLGNNAGAGRRAIGRAAEGRHIIVAFTLRSRAGQRLIRPISARFMHAKEIAHYEAQIQND' A
#
# COMPACT_ATOMS: atom_id res chain seq x y z
N MET A 1 9.19 2.72 -12.90
CA MET A 1 7.81 2.60 -12.39
C MET A 1 7.82 1.46 -11.38
N GLN A 2 7.84 1.74 -10.07
CA GLN A 2 7.95 0.69 -9.04
C GLN A 2 6.56 0.08 -8.76
N SER A 3 6.49 -1.24 -8.75
CA SER A 3 5.28 -2.03 -8.52
C SER A 3 4.69 -1.76 -7.14
N VAL A 4 3.37 -1.59 -7.08
CA VAL A 4 2.60 -1.44 -5.84
C VAL A 4 1.91 -2.76 -5.56
N ASN A 5 2.28 -3.44 -4.49
CA ASN A 5 1.59 -4.65 -4.04
C ASN A 5 0.35 -4.25 -3.23
N LEU A 6 -0.83 -4.69 -3.69
CA LEU A 6 -2.14 -4.39 -3.10
C LEU A 6 -2.62 -5.59 -2.29
N GLY A 7 -2.43 -5.55 -0.97
CA GLY A 7 -3.01 -6.56 -0.07
C GLY A 7 -4.52 -6.37 0.08
N ASN A 8 -5.31 -7.41 -0.19
CA ASN A 8 -6.77 -7.36 -0.12
C ASN A 8 -7.27 -7.90 1.23
N ASN A 9 -7.81 -7.03 2.09
CA ASN A 9 -8.52 -7.45 3.31
C ASN A 9 -10.01 -7.16 3.09
N ALA A 10 -10.85 -8.19 3.20
CA ALA A 10 -12.29 -8.14 2.95
C ALA A 10 -13.01 -7.35 4.05
N GLY A 11 -12.98 -6.02 3.94
CA GLY A 11 -13.67 -5.09 4.83
C GLY A 11 -12.91 -3.77 5.02
N ALA A 12 -13.42 -2.69 4.42
CA ALA A 12 -13.17 -1.28 4.77
C ALA A 12 -11.81 -0.60 4.51
N GLY A 13 -10.68 -1.28 4.27
CA GLY A 13 -9.40 -0.58 4.03
C GLY A 13 -8.38 -1.34 3.18
N ARG A 14 -7.92 -0.74 2.08
CA ARG A 14 -6.84 -1.29 1.24
C ARG A 14 -5.50 -0.67 1.62
N ARG A 15 -4.45 -1.48 1.51
CA ARG A 15 -3.07 -1.05 1.76
C ARG A 15 -2.25 -1.24 0.49
N ALA A 16 -1.54 -0.19 0.11
CA ALA A 16 -0.52 -0.20 -0.92
C ALA A 16 0.85 -0.19 -0.24
N ILE A 17 1.73 -1.07 -0.71
CA ILE A 17 3.11 -1.20 -0.23
C ILE A 17 4.04 -0.85 -1.37
N GLY A 18 5.04 -0.01 -1.09
CA GLY A 18 6.04 0.37 -2.07
C GLY A 18 7.22 1.10 -1.43
N ARG A 19 8.04 1.72 -2.26
CA ARG A 19 9.18 2.56 -1.85
C ARG A 19 8.99 4.00 -2.31
N ALA A 20 9.47 4.94 -1.51
CA ALA A 20 9.60 6.35 -1.86
C ALA A 20 10.66 6.53 -2.96
N ALA A 21 10.72 7.73 -3.55
CA ALA A 21 11.78 8.07 -4.51
C ALA A 21 13.21 7.86 -3.93
N GLU A 22 13.36 8.04 -2.62
CA GLU A 22 14.61 7.83 -1.87
C GLU A 22 14.82 6.36 -1.43
N GLY A 23 13.99 5.42 -1.88
CA GLY A 23 14.10 4.00 -1.55
C GLY A 23 13.47 3.59 -0.20
N ARG A 24 12.97 4.52 0.61
CA ARG A 24 12.34 4.23 1.90
C ARG A 24 11.00 3.50 1.73
N HIS A 25 10.79 2.40 2.44
CA HIS A 25 9.52 1.67 2.39
C HIS A 25 8.36 2.49 2.97
N ILE A 26 7.25 2.56 2.23
CA ILE A 26 6.03 3.27 2.61
C ILE A 26 4.86 2.30 2.58
N ILE A 27 3.98 2.44 3.57
CA ILE A 27 2.63 1.89 3.55
C ILE A 27 1.61 3.02 3.37
N VAL A 28 0.68 2.83 2.44
CA VAL A 28 -0.44 3.77 2.19
C VAL A 28 -1.75 3.04 2.42
N ALA A 29 -2.54 3.49 3.39
CA ALA A 29 -3.91 3.04 3.58
C ALA A 29 -4.86 3.92 2.78
N PHE A 30 -5.78 3.32 2.03
CA PHE A 30 -6.71 4.05 1.19
C PHE A 30 -8.02 3.29 0.95
N THR A 31 -9.04 4.04 0.55
CA THR A 31 -10.30 3.50 0.03
C THR A 31 -10.49 3.91 -1.42
N LEU A 32 -11.43 3.25 -2.11
CA LEU A 32 -11.83 3.64 -3.46
C LEU A 32 -13.12 4.42 -3.30
N ARG A 33 -13.25 5.50 -4.03
CA ARG A 33 -14.49 6.25 -4.15
C ARG A 33 -14.81 6.46 -5.61
N SER A 34 -16.09 6.46 -5.95
CA SER A 34 -16.54 6.85 -7.28
C SER A 34 -16.94 8.33 -7.25
N ARG A 35 -16.45 9.13 -8.19
CA ARG A 35 -16.86 10.54 -8.36
C ARG A 35 -16.93 10.85 -9.85
N ALA A 36 -18.07 11.35 -10.32
CA ALA A 36 -18.30 11.71 -11.73
C ALA A 36 -17.93 10.57 -12.72
N GLY A 37 -18.35 9.34 -12.43
CA GLY A 37 -18.04 8.15 -13.25
C GLY A 37 -16.60 7.65 -13.14
N GLN A 38 -15.72 8.34 -12.41
CA GLN A 38 -14.32 7.92 -12.23
C GLN A 38 -14.13 7.19 -10.91
N ARG A 39 -13.32 6.13 -10.95
CA ARG A 39 -12.86 5.41 -9.76
C ARG A 39 -11.58 6.06 -9.25
N LEU A 40 -11.66 6.70 -8.10
CA LEU A 40 -10.57 7.44 -7.48
C LEU A 40 -10.09 6.76 -6.20
N ILE A 41 -8.81 6.96 -5.88
CA ILE A 41 -8.24 6.62 -4.59
C ILE A 41 -8.55 7.76 -3.60
N ARG A 42 -9.03 7.41 -2.41
CA ARG A 42 -9.09 8.29 -1.25
C ARG A 42 -8.00 7.86 -0.27
N PRO A 43 -6.89 8.61 -0.16
CA PRO A 43 -5.89 8.37 0.87
C PRO A 43 -6.51 8.52 2.26
N ILE A 44 -6.16 7.61 3.17
CA ILE A 44 -6.52 7.67 4.59
C ILE A 44 -5.27 7.98 5.41
N SER A 45 -4.16 7.29 5.14
CA SER A 45 -2.87 7.56 5.77
C SER A 45 -1.72 7.12 4.88
N ALA A 46 -0.56 7.74 5.08
CA ALA A 46 0.71 7.34 4.48
C ALA A 46 1.82 7.50 5.53
N ARG A 47 2.63 6.47 5.72
CA ARG A 47 3.79 6.53 6.61
C ARG A 47 4.92 5.63 6.14
N PHE A 48 6.13 5.95 6.59
CA PHE A 48 7.25 5.03 6.45
C PHE A 48 7.03 3.79 7.30
N MET A 49 7.46 2.65 6.78
CA MET A 49 7.40 1.39 7.49
C MET A 49 8.47 1.30 8.56
N HIS A 50 8.14 0.63 9.67
CA HIS A 50 9.12 0.24 10.67
C HIS A 50 9.87 -1.03 10.21
N ALA A 51 11.07 -1.25 10.75
CA ALA A 51 11.94 -2.37 10.34
C ALA A 51 11.25 -3.74 10.39
N LYS A 52 10.43 -4.00 11.43
CA LYS A 52 9.67 -5.27 11.55
C LYS A 52 8.64 -5.46 10.45
N GLU A 53 8.03 -4.37 9.98
CA GLU A 53 7.02 -4.42 8.91
C GLU A 53 7.67 -4.67 7.57
N ILE A 54 8.84 -4.07 7.32
CA ILE A 54 9.65 -4.31 6.12
C ILE A 54 10.00 -5.81 6.04
N ALA A 55 10.57 -6.37 7.12
CA ALA A 55 10.94 -7.78 7.15
C ALA A 55 9.73 -8.71 6.93
N HIS A 56 8.58 -8.39 7.50
CA HIS A 56 7.36 -9.17 7.32
C HIS A 56 6.86 -9.17 5.87
N TYR A 57 6.84 -8.01 5.20
CA TYR A 57 6.35 -7.90 3.84
C TYR A 57 7.37 -8.37 2.79
N GLU A 58 8.67 -8.21 3.03
CA GLU A 58 9.70 -8.81 2.18
C GLU A 58 9.60 -10.34 2.18
N ALA A 59 9.38 -10.96 3.36
CA ALA A 59 9.17 -12.40 3.47
C ALA A 59 7.89 -12.89 2.78
N GLN A 60 6.86 -12.04 2.66
CA GLN A 60 5.63 -12.37 1.92
C GLN A 60 5.83 -12.29 0.41
N ILE A 61 6.53 -11.26 -0.08
CA ILE A 61 6.81 -11.09 -1.52
C ILE A 61 7.68 -12.22 -2.07
N GLN A 62 8.51 -12.84 -1.24
CA GLN A 62 9.41 -13.93 -1.66
C GLN A 62 8.74 -15.30 -1.78
N ASN A 63 7.50 -15.44 -1.31
CA ASN A 63 6.75 -16.70 -1.28
C ASN A 63 5.53 -16.73 -2.23
N ASP A 64 5.32 -15.68 -3.03
CA ASP A 64 4.33 -15.59 -4.11
C ASP A 64 5.03 -15.62 -5.49
#